data_AF-A0A066Z782-F1
#
_entry.id   AF-A0A066Z782-F1
#
_cell.length_a   1.000
_cell.length_b   1.000
_cell.length_c   1.000
_cell.angle_alpha   90.00
_cell.angle_beta   90.00
_cell.angle_gamma   90.00
#
_symmetry.space_group_name_H-M   'P 1'
#
loop_
_entity.id
_entity.type
_entity.pdbx_description
1 polymer ?
#
loop_
_entity_poly.entity_id
_entity_poly.type
_entity_poly.pdbx_seq_one_letter_code
_entity_poly.pdbx_strand_id
1 'polypeptide(L)'
;MCVDAQVAPITVRLPKALAEAAVAAWDREELGGLGEETHEQYALRDRAAELAFIGLAISRHGRWEGDEVVVELDVASVGAAVRASQ
;
A
#
# COMPACT_ATOMS: atom_id res chain seq x y z
N MET A 1 9.74 -19.41 14.76
CA MET A 1 9.87 -17.93 14.87
C MET A 1 9.39 -17.37 13.53
N CYS A 2 8.41 -16.46 13.52
CA CYS A 2 7.91 -15.90 12.26
C CYS A 2 8.97 -14.97 11.65
N VAL A 3 9.14 -15.00 10.33
CA VAL A 3 10.13 -14.15 9.63
C VAL A 3 9.77 -12.68 9.78
N ASP A 4 8.49 -12.31 9.78
CA ASP A 4 8.04 -10.92 9.92
C ASP A 4 8.47 -10.28 11.25
N ALA A 5 8.58 -11.07 12.32
CA ALA A 5 9.04 -10.58 13.62
C ALA A 5 10.55 -10.27 13.66
N GLN A 6 11.30 -10.71 12.64
CA GLN A 6 12.75 -10.46 12.52
C GLN A 6 13.05 -9.22 11.68
N VAL A 7 12.05 -8.66 11.01
CA VAL A 7 12.21 -7.53 10.09
C VAL A 7 11.61 -6.29 10.72
N ALA A 8 12.46 -5.31 11.03
CA ALA A 8 11.98 -4.02 11.51
C ALA A 8 11.29 -3.25 10.36
N PRO A 9 10.24 -2.46 10.65
CA PRO A 9 9.68 -1.52 9.69
C PRO A 9 10.76 -0.56 9.14
N ILE A 10 10.57 -0.14 7.90
CA ILE A 10 11.47 0.76 7.19
C ILE A 10 10.75 2.11 7.03
N THR A 11 11.38 3.17 7.50
CA THR A 11 10.91 4.53 7.22
C THR A 11 11.21 4.89 5.77
N VAL A 12 10.16 5.22 5.01
CA VAL A 12 10.28 5.64 3.61
C VAL A 12 9.64 7.01 3.39
N ARG A 13 10.05 7.68 2.31
CA ARG A 13 9.42 8.91 1.79
C ARG A 13 8.72 8.55 0.49
N LEU A 14 7.43 8.81 0.40
CA LEU A 14 6.63 8.55 -0.80
C LEU A 14 6.24 9.89 -1.44
N PRO A 15 6.29 10.01 -2.78
CA PRO A 15 5.76 11.17 -3.48
C PRO A 15 4.27 11.35 -3.16
N LYS A 16 3.83 12.60 -3.04
CA LYS A 16 2.45 12.96 -2.71
C LYS A 16 1.42 12.28 -3.62
N ALA A 17 1.66 12.26 -4.93
CA ALA A 17 0.73 11.63 -5.88
C ALA A 17 0.51 10.13 -5.60
N LEU A 18 1.58 9.40 -5.26
CA LEU A 18 1.48 8.00 -4.89
C LEU A 18 0.76 7.82 -3.54
N ALA A 19 1.09 8.66 -2.57
CA ALA A 19 0.47 8.63 -1.25
C ALA A 19 -1.04 8.90 -1.31
N GLU A 20 -1.47 9.88 -2.11
CA GLU A 20 -2.87 10.20 -2.35
C GLU A 20 -3.59 9.04 -3.06
N ALA A 21 -2.97 8.43 -4.07
CA ALA A 21 -3.53 7.25 -4.74
C ALA A 21 -3.68 6.06 -3.79
N ALA A 22 -2.70 5.86 -2.89
CA ALA A 22 -2.74 4.80 -1.89
C ALA A 22 -3.88 5.01 -0.88
N VAL A 23 -4.02 6.22 -0.34
CA VAL A 23 -5.11 6.57 0.58
C VAL A 23 -6.47 6.43 -0.11
N ALA A 24 -6.61 6.90 -1.35
CA ALA A 24 -7.83 6.73 -2.13
C ALA A 24 -8.17 5.24 -2.39
N ALA A 25 -7.16 4.39 -2.60
CA ALA A 25 -7.37 2.95 -2.74
C ALA A 25 -7.84 2.29 -1.44
N TRP A 26 -7.37 2.75 -0.27
CA TRP A 26 -7.83 2.30 1.04
C TRP A 26 -9.26 2.74 1.34
N ASP A 27 -9.60 3.99 1.04
CA ASP A 27 -10.92 4.56 1.31
C ASP A 27 -12.00 4.08 0.33
N ARG A 28 -11.63 3.27 -0.68
CA ARG A 28 -12.56 2.73 -1.66
C ARG A 28 -13.46 1.68 -1.02
N GLU A 29 -14.76 1.97 -0.99
CA GLU A 29 -15.78 0.96 -0.70
C GLU A 29 -15.96 0.01 -1.89
N GLU A 30 -15.71 -1.27 -1.70
CA GLU A 30 -16.01 -2.32 -2.68
C GLU A 30 -17.36 -2.95 -2.33
N LEU A 31 -18.41 -2.61 -3.10
CA LEU A 31 -19.79 -3.05 -2.84
C LEU A 31 -20.18 -4.30 -3.66
N GLY A 32 -19.24 -4.92 -4.36
CA GLY A 32 -19.44 -6.14 -5.15
C GLY A 32 -19.01 -7.41 -4.42
N GLY A 33 -19.66 -8.54 -4.74
CA GLY A 33 -19.20 -9.85 -4.31
C GLY A 33 -18.02 -10.35 -5.14
N LEU A 34 -17.16 -11.19 -4.54
CA LEU A 34 -16.13 -11.93 -5.27
C LEU A 34 -16.80 -13.03 -6.12
N GLY A 35 -16.89 -12.80 -7.43
CA GLY A 35 -17.29 -13.83 -8.40
C GLY A 35 -16.12 -14.75 -8.77
N GLU A 36 -16.28 -15.56 -9.81
CA GLU A 36 -15.14 -16.24 -10.43
C GLU A 36 -14.18 -15.20 -11.03
N GLU A 37 -12.90 -15.29 -10.68
CA GLU A 37 -11.84 -14.42 -11.19
C GLU A 37 -10.89 -15.22 -12.09
N THR A 38 -10.47 -14.61 -13.19
CA THR A 38 -9.30 -15.07 -13.95
C THR A 38 -8.02 -14.76 -13.17
N HIS A 39 -6.91 -15.39 -13.54
CA HIS A 39 -5.61 -15.10 -12.95
C HIS A 39 -5.21 -13.61 -13.11
N GLU A 40 -5.54 -12.99 -14.23
CA GLU A 40 -5.25 -11.58 -14.49
C GLU A 40 -6.08 -10.66 -13.59
N GLN A 41 -7.36 -10.99 -13.39
CA GLN A 41 -8.23 -10.25 -12.46
C GLN A 41 -7.73 -10.36 -11.02
N TYR A 42 -7.33 -11.57 -10.60
CA TYR A 42 -6.67 -11.77 -9.30
C TYR A 42 -5.43 -10.89 -9.16
N ALA A 43 -4.52 -10.91 -10.13
CA ALA A 43 -3.28 -10.14 -10.07
C ALA A 43 -3.53 -8.62 -10.01
N LEU A 44 -4.57 -8.14 -10.70
CA LEU A 44 -4.98 -6.73 -10.63
C LEU A 44 -5.54 -6.38 -9.25
N ARG A 45 -6.42 -7.22 -8.70
CA ARG A 45 -6.99 -7.02 -7.36
C ARG A 45 -5.92 -7.08 -6.28
N ASP A 46 -4.97 -7.99 -6.40
CA ASP A 46 -3.83 -8.15 -5.48
C ASP A 46 -2.97 -6.87 -5.44
N ARG A 47 -2.60 -6.31 -6.61
CA ARG A 47 -1.88 -5.01 -6.66
C ARG A 47 -2.69 -3.85 -6.07
N ALA A 48 -4.01 -3.83 -6.29
CA ALA A 48 -4.87 -2.83 -5.69
C ALA A 48 -4.93 -2.97 -4.16
N ALA A 49 -4.92 -4.21 -3.64
CA ALA A 49 -4.86 -4.48 -2.21
C ALA A 49 -3.52 -4.04 -1.61
N GLU A 50 -2.40 -4.31 -2.28
CA GLU A 50 -1.07 -3.82 -1.85
C GLU A 50 -1.04 -2.29 -1.76
N LEU A 51 -1.59 -1.59 -2.75
CA LEU A 51 -1.68 -0.13 -2.75
C LEU A 51 -2.59 0.39 -1.63
N ALA A 52 -3.71 -0.27 -1.36
CA ALA A 52 -4.61 0.05 -0.26
C ALA A 52 -3.96 -0.19 1.12
N PHE A 53 -3.12 -1.21 1.27
CA PHE A 53 -2.37 -1.42 2.53
C PHE A 53 -1.37 -0.30 2.82
N ILE A 54 -0.72 0.23 1.77
CA ILE A 54 0.09 1.44 1.91
C ILE A 54 -0.78 2.63 2.36
N GLY A 55 -1.97 2.78 1.77
CA GLY A 55 -2.95 3.80 2.15
C GLY A 55 -3.37 3.73 3.61
N LEU A 56 -3.59 2.51 4.12
CA LEU A 56 -3.88 2.26 5.53
C LEU A 56 -2.72 2.67 6.45
N ALA A 57 -1.48 2.36 6.08
CA ALA A 57 -0.31 2.75 6.85
C ALA A 57 -0.17 4.29 6.91
N ILE A 58 -0.37 4.96 5.77
CA ILE A 58 -0.36 6.42 5.67
C ILE A 58 -1.48 7.03 6.51
N SER A 59 -2.70 6.52 6.44
CA SER A 59 -3.84 7.09 7.18
C SER A 59 -3.69 6.98 8.70
N ARG A 60 -2.95 5.98 9.20
CA ARG A 60 -2.69 5.79 10.63
C ARG A 60 -1.45 6.52 11.14
N HIS A 61 -0.36 6.50 10.37
CA HIS A 61 0.97 6.86 10.86
C HIS A 61 1.76 7.78 9.90
N GLY A 62 1.19 8.14 8.75
CA GLY A 62 1.84 9.00 7.76
C GLY A 62 2.02 10.43 8.26
N ARG A 63 3.23 10.96 8.12
CA ARG A 63 3.54 12.37 8.37
C ARG A 63 3.78 13.09 7.05
N TRP A 64 2.86 13.97 6.68
CA TRP A 64 2.96 14.78 5.46
C TRP A 64 4.02 15.87 5.62
N GLU A 65 4.92 15.97 4.65
CA GLU A 65 6.03 16.92 4.60
C GLU A 65 6.12 17.52 3.19
N GLY A 66 5.38 18.61 2.95
CA GLY A 66 5.35 19.26 1.64
C GLY A 66 4.73 18.37 0.57
N ASP A 67 5.56 17.93 -0.38
CA ASP A 67 5.16 17.08 -1.51
C ASP A 67 5.47 15.59 -1.30
N GLU A 68 5.73 15.19 -0.06
CA GLU A 68 6.00 13.82 0.32
C GLU A 68 5.24 13.43 1.60
N VAL A 69 5.11 12.13 1.84
CA VAL A 69 4.72 11.58 3.13
C VAL A 69 5.83 10.68 3.66
N VAL A 70 6.15 10.83 4.95
CA VAL A 70 7.05 9.95 5.69
C VAL A 70 6.22 8.92 6.44
N VAL A 71 6.45 7.63 6.22
CA VAL A 71 5.69 6.54 6.84
C VAL A 71 6.59 5.33 7.08
N GLU A 72 6.31 4.56 8.13
CA GLU A 72 6.95 3.27 8.39
C GLU A 72 6.17 2.16 7.69
N LEU A 73 6.85 1.35 6.89
CA LEU A 73 6.28 0.23 6.15
C LEU A 73 7.04 -1.07 6.45
N ASP A 74 6.35 -2.20 6.48
CA ASP A 74 7.00 -3.51 6.44
C ASP A 74 7.67 -3.77 5.08
N VAL A 75 8.54 -4.77 5.00
CA VAL A 75 9.34 -5.06 3.80
C VAL A 75 8.49 -5.39 2.56
N ALA A 76 7.32 -6.02 2.72
CA ALA A 76 6.45 -6.35 1.61
C ALA A 76 5.78 -5.06 1.07
N SER A 77 5.29 -4.21 1.97
CA SER A 77 4.73 -2.90 1.64
C SER A 77 5.75 -1.96 0.98
N VAL A 78 7.02 -1.99 1.39
CA VAL A 78 8.10 -1.27 0.69
C VAL A 78 8.28 -1.79 -0.73
N GLY A 79 8.30 -3.10 -0.92
CA GLY A 79 8.37 -3.71 -2.25
C GLY A 79 7.21 -3.31 -3.16
N ALA A 80 5.99 -3.24 -2.61
CA ALA A 80 4.82 -2.75 -3.32
C ALA A 80 4.94 -1.26 -3.69
N ALA A 81 5.40 -0.42 -2.77
CA ALA A 81 5.61 1.01 -3.02
C ALA A 81 6.62 1.26 -4.15
N VAL A 82 7.71 0.48 -4.20
CA VAL A 82 8.67 0.54 -5.31
C VAL A 82 8.00 0.21 -6.65
N ARG A 83 7.20 -0.86 -6.71
CA ARG A 83 6.49 -1.24 -7.94
C ARG A 83 5.44 -0.20 -8.37
N ALA A 84 4.74 0.41 -7.41
CA ALA A 84 3.74 1.43 -7.69
C ALA A 84 4.34 2.79 -8.10
N SER A 85 5.65 2.98 -7.89
CA SER A 85 6.38 4.19 -8.27
C SER A 85 7.01 4.12 -9.67
N GLN A 86 6.88 2.99 -10.38
CA GLN A 86 7.35 2.81 -11.76
C GLN A 86 6.23 3.04 -12.76
#